data_AF-A0A3C1WYN1-F1
#
_entry.id   AF-A0A3C1WYN1-F1
#
_cell.length_a   1.000
_cell.length_b   1.000
_cell.length_c   1.000
_cell.angle_alpha   90.00
_cell.angle_beta   90.00
_cell.angle_gamma   90.00
#
_symmetry.space_group_name_H-M   'P 1'
#
loop_
_entity.id
_entity.type
_entity.pdbx_description
1 polymer ?
#
loop_
_entity_poly.entity_id
_entity_poly.type
_entity_poly.pdbx_seq_one_letter_code
_entity_poly.pdbx_strand_id
1 'polypeptide(L)'
;MLTTELKTQIRQSLEAAKKGMPDFKIRQAQNKMIAEISKTLAGEYPNGNPILCVEAPTGTGKTMAYLLSAIPIAKAQKKKLIVSSANVALQEQLLNKDIPEVQKYCSVDFEYALVKGRSRYVCVRNLINLVEDKASENELFDNAALWDAPPGKYQLDQLGEMLEDYSAKKWNGEIDDLEQNPDGSLWSKIACNRFTCTAKNCEFYNDCAFFKARKKITKADVIIANHDLILADLSTGNTVLPDVDESIYIFDEAHHLNHKALSHFSLSTGTEFIKTSLRQTQGVSEQVCKLTQSDAPDNNIKAVDDYLSDLTELLKDLTFDEEIHLFDQGVVEVPIQAICQNLITSIGSTHTQFEHLKESWSDYLKIKMVEKTIADPLNNVLGECEQHLSSILLLLSSFLQADETGQAPHSRWIEKTTAANKKTNYILNSAQIDISNNLDQLIWSKVAGAVLTSATLSSLGSFNRLNQQLGLVKTDNQYLRLPSPFSFDKVDFIVANFKNNPTQVYEHTQEVAAQLLKRIDNNKGSLVLFASNKQMQMVADLVEQKLGCDLFVQGEFSKKRILEKHKNLRKQNQGSVIFGLDSF
;
A
#
# COMPACT_ATOMS: atom_id res chain seq x y z
N MET A 1 29.29 -18.54 -2.14
CA MET A 1 29.51 -19.20 -3.45
C MET A 1 28.53 -20.35 -3.63
N LEU A 2 28.12 -20.64 -4.87
CA LEU A 2 27.12 -21.66 -5.17
C LEU A 2 27.72 -23.07 -5.10
N THR A 3 27.47 -23.77 -3.99
CA THR A 3 28.02 -25.11 -3.72
C THR A 3 27.40 -26.18 -4.62
N THR A 4 28.11 -27.30 -4.79
CA THR A 4 27.60 -28.48 -5.52
C THR A 4 26.32 -29.03 -4.90
N GLU A 5 26.21 -28.97 -3.57
CA GLU A 5 25.01 -29.35 -2.83
C GLU A 5 23.81 -28.46 -3.22
N LEU A 6 23.94 -27.13 -3.17
CA LEU A 6 22.88 -26.20 -3.56
C LEU A 6 22.45 -26.40 -5.02
N LYS A 7 23.43 -26.58 -5.93
CA LYS A 7 23.14 -26.90 -7.34
C LYS A 7 22.31 -28.17 -7.48
N THR A 8 22.58 -29.16 -6.63
CA THR A 8 21.88 -30.46 -6.65
C THR A 8 20.47 -30.33 -6.09
N GLN A 9 20.30 -29.64 -4.96
CA GLN A 9 19.00 -29.34 -4.34
C GLN A 9 18.06 -28.59 -5.30
N ILE A 10 18.54 -27.51 -5.93
CA ILE A 10 17.74 -26.71 -6.89
C ILE A 10 17.33 -27.55 -8.10
N ARG A 11 18.26 -28.36 -8.66
CA ARG A 11 17.96 -29.24 -9.80
C ARG A 11 16.96 -30.33 -9.43
N GLN A 12 17.13 -30.97 -8.27
CA GLN A 12 16.20 -31.99 -7.79
C GLN A 12 14.80 -31.42 -7.60
N SER A 13 14.69 -30.20 -7.06
CA SER A 13 13.40 -29.53 -6.86
C SER A 13 12.69 -29.28 -8.19
N LEU A 14 13.42 -28.81 -9.20
CA LEU A 14 12.86 -28.57 -10.53
C LEU A 14 12.42 -29.88 -11.25
N GLU A 15 13.22 -30.94 -11.14
CA GLU A 15 12.87 -32.25 -11.69
C GLU A 15 11.69 -32.90 -10.95
N ALA A 16 11.59 -32.70 -9.63
CA ALA A 16 10.43 -33.12 -8.85
C ALA A 16 9.15 -32.41 -9.31
N ALA A 17 9.22 -31.09 -9.50
CA ALA A 17 8.09 -30.31 -10.02
C ALA A 17 7.66 -30.80 -11.42
N LYS A 18 8.62 -31.08 -12.31
CA LYS A 18 8.31 -31.64 -13.64
C LYS A 18 7.64 -33.01 -13.61
N LYS A 19 8.01 -33.87 -12.66
CA LYS A 19 7.43 -35.21 -12.54
C LYS A 19 6.08 -35.20 -11.83
N GLY A 20 5.91 -34.34 -10.83
CA GLY A 20 4.75 -34.35 -9.95
C GLY A 20 3.62 -33.38 -10.36
N MET A 21 3.94 -32.27 -11.02
CA MET A 21 2.95 -31.25 -11.37
C MET A 21 2.37 -31.50 -12.77
N PRO A 22 1.05 -31.72 -12.89
CA PRO A 22 0.39 -31.89 -14.19
C PRO A 22 0.65 -30.69 -15.12
N ASP A 23 0.91 -30.96 -16.40
CA ASP A 23 1.19 -29.97 -17.44
C ASP A 23 2.41 -29.06 -17.21
N PHE A 24 3.21 -29.30 -16.16
CA PHE A 24 4.42 -28.52 -15.93
C PHE A 24 5.49 -28.85 -16.97
N LYS A 25 5.94 -27.80 -17.67
CA LYS A 25 6.99 -27.91 -18.68
C LYS A 25 8.14 -26.98 -18.31
N ILE A 26 9.31 -27.58 -18.16
CA ILE A 26 10.56 -26.83 -18.02
C ILE A 26 10.82 -26.06 -19.32
N ARG A 27 11.12 -24.77 -19.19
CA ARG A 27 11.47 -23.90 -20.31
C ARG A 27 12.93 -23.46 -20.20
N GLN A 28 13.57 -23.22 -21.34
CA GLN A 28 14.96 -22.74 -21.36
C GLN A 28 15.09 -21.39 -20.63
N ALA A 29 14.13 -20.48 -20.82
CA ALA A 29 14.09 -19.18 -20.13
C ALA A 29 14.00 -19.37 -18.60
N GLN A 30 13.18 -20.32 -18.13
CA GLN A 30 13.06 -20.66 -16.71
C GLN A 30 14.38 -21.16 -16.12
N ASN A 31 15.07 -22.06 -16.82
CA ASN A 31 16.38 -22.57 -16.39
C ASN A 31 17.44 -21.47 -16.33
N LYS A 32 17.43 -20.55 -17.31
CA LYS A 32 18.32 -19.38 -17.29
C LYS A 32 18.03 -18.47 -16.10
N MET A 33 16.75 -18.21 -15.80
CA MET A 33 16.33 -17.43 -14.63
C MET A 33 16.81 -18.08 -13.32
N ILE A 34 16.56 -19.38 -13.14
CA ILE A 34 17.01 -20.15 -11.96
C ILE A 34 18.53 -20.05 -11.80
N ALA A 35 19.27 -20.28 -12.88
CA ALA A 35 20.73 -20.23 -12.83
C ALA A 35 21.24 -18.85 -12.44
N GLU A 36 20.70 -17.79 -13.03
CA GLU A 36 21.18 -16.43 -12.78
C GLU A 36 20.82 -15.95 -11.37
N ILE A 37 19.60 -16.22 -10.90
CA ILE A 37 19.22 -15.97 -9.50
C ILE A 37 20.18 -16.68 -8.56
N SER A 38 20.49 -17.95 -8.84
CA SER A 38 21.36 -18.75 -7.99
C SER A 38 22.78 -18.20 -7.93
N LYS A 39 23.34 -17.74 -9.05
CA LYS A 39 24.68 -17.15 -9.11
C LYS A 39 24.75 -15.83 -8.34
N THR A 40 23.78 -14.95 -8.56
CA THR A 40 23.75 -13.63 -7.91
C THR A 40 23.59 -13.77 -6.41
N LEU A 41 22.58 -14.50 -5.94
CA LEU A 41 22.30 -14.65 -4.50
C LEU A 41 23.39 -15.45 -3.77
N ALA A 42 24.07 -16.37 -4.45
CA ALA A 42 25.18 -17.12 -3.84
C ALA A 42 26.52 -16.38 -3.91
N GLY A 43 26.58 -15.17 -4.45
CA GLY A 43 27.80 -14.35 -4.54
C GLY A 43 28.84 -14.91 -5.51
N GLU A 44 28.43 -15.42 -6.68
CA GLU A 44 29.39 -15.77 -7.76
C GLU A 44 29.97 -14.52 -8.47
N TYR A 45 29.41 -13.32 -8.23
CA TYR A 45 29.88 -12.05 -8.76
C TYR A 45 30.56 -11.21 -7.66
N PRO A 46 31.87 -11.38 -7.40
CA PRO A 46 32.52 -10.83 -6.20
C PRO A 46 32.63 -9.29 -6.16
N ASN A 47 32.62 -8.63 -7.33
CA ASN A 47 32.69 -7.17 -7.43
C ASN A 47 31.31 -6.52 -7.66
N GLY A 48 30.24 -7.32 -7.62
CA GLY A 48 28.88 -6.84 -7.80
C GLY A 48 28.08 -6.97 -6.51
N ASN A 49 27.07 -6.13 -6.39
CA ASN A 49 26.02 -6.29 -5.40
C ASN A 49 25.25 -7.61 -5.64
N PRO A 50 24.70 -8.22 -4.59
CA PRO A 50 23.87 -9.42 -4.69
C PRO A 50 22.45 -9.10 -5.24
N ILE A 51 22.36 -8.25 -6.28
CA ILE A 51 21.12 -7.74 -6.85
C ILE A 51 21.00 -8.18 -8.31
N LEU A 52 19.85 -8.77 -8.67
CA LEU A 52 19.51 -9.17 -10.03
C LEU A 52 18.20 -8.52 -10.48
N CYS A 53 18.24 -7.80 -11.59
CA CYS A 53 17.06 -7.34 -12.31
C CYS A 53 16.77 -8.30 -13.48
N VAL A 54 15.64 -9.00 -13.43
CA VAL A 54 15.25 -9.98 -14.46
C VAL A 54 13.93 -9.62 -15.11
N GLU A 55 13.97 -9.26 -16.40
CA GLU A 55 12.77 -9.16 -17.23
C GLU A 55 12.42 -10.54 -17.75
N ALA A 56 11.29 -11.07 -17.28
CA ALA A 56 10.82 -12.41 -17.57
C ALA A 56 9.37 -12.35 -18.10
N PRO A 57 9.16 -12.49 -19.42
CA PRO A 57 7.83 -12.41 -20.00
C PRO A 57 6.84 -13.41 -19.40
N THR A 58 5.55 -13.13 -19.55
CA THR A 58 4.47 -14.04 -19.13
C THR A 58 4.68 -15.44 -19.71
N GLY A 59 4.28 -16.47 -18.94
CA GLY A 59 4.48 -17.87 -19.33
C GLY A 59 5.90 -18.42 -19.11
N THR A 60 6.89 -17.61 -18.72
CA THR A 60 8.26 -18.09 -18.40
C THR A 60 8.29 -19.02 -17.17
N GLY A 61 7.33 -18.88 -16.26
CA GLY A 61 7.33 -19.58 -14.96
C GLY A 61 8.16 -18.85 -13.89
N LYS A 62 8.05 -17.51 -13.85
CA LYS A 62 8.77 -16.59 -12.94
C LYS A 62 8.73 -17.05 -11.48
N THR A 63 7.52 -17.23 -10.96
CA THR A 63 7.26 -17.56 -9.56
C THR A 63 7.95 -18.85 -9.13
N MET A 64 7.75 -19.91 -9.91
CA MET A 64 8.43 -21.18 -9.67
C MET A 64 9.96 -21.05 -9.76
N ALA A 65 10.47 -20.28 -10.73
CA ALA A 65 11.91 -20.09 -10.91
C ALA A 65 12.57 -19.42 -9.71
N TYR A 66 12.02 -18.30 -9.21
CA TYR A 66 12.62 -17.61 -8.08
C TYR A 66 12.41 -18.37 -6.76
N LEU A 67 11.26 -19.03 -6.54
CA LEU A 67 11.03 -19.76 -5.28
C LEU A 67 11.95 -20.99 -5.19
N LEU A 68 12.05 -21.80 -6.25
CA LEU A 68 12.88 -23.01 -6.26
C LEU A 68 14.39 -22.72 -6.17
N SER A 69 14.83 -21.52 -6.54
CA SER A 69 16.23 -21.10 -6.42
C SER A 69 16.52 -20.37 -5.12
N ALA A 70 15.70 -19.39 -4.74
CA ALA A 70 15.96 -18.53 -3.58
C ALA A 70 15.72 -19.24 -2.23
N ILE A 71 14.75 -20.15 -2.12
CA ILE A 71 14.46 -20.84 -0.84
C ILE A 71 15.66 -21.68 -0.35
N PRO A 72 16.25 -22.60 -1.16
CA PRO A 72 17.42 -23.36 -0.73
C PRO A 72 18.61 -22.45 -0.39
N ILE A 73 18.80 -21.36 -1.14
CA ILE A 73 19.91 -20.42 -0.92
C ILE A 73 19.72 -19.65 0.39
N ALA A 74 18.53 -19.11 0.64
CA ALA A 74 18.19 -18.41 1.88
C ALA A 74 18.40 -19.33 3.10
N LYS A 75 17.93 -20.57 3.01
CA LYS A 75 18.15 -21.62 4.04
C LYS A 75 19.63 -21.87 4.30
N ALA A 76 20.42 -22.10 3.25
CA ALA A 76 21.85 -22.37 3.40
C ALA A 76 22.62 -21.18 3.98
N GLN A 77 22.19 -19.95 3.68
CA GLN A 77 22.77 -18.71 4.21
C GLN A 77 22.22 -18.30 5.58
N LYS A 78 21.23 -19.03 6.12
CA LYS A 78 20.50 -18.68 7.34
C LYS A 78 19.87 -17.28 7.27
N LYS A 79 19.37 -16.90 6.09
CA LYS A 79 18.68 -15.64 5.81
C LYS A 79 17.19 -15.89 5.67
N LYS A 80 16.37 -14.86 5.94
CA LYS A 80 14.92 -14.91 5.69
C LYS A 80 14.64 -14.54 4.24
N LEU A 81 13.74 -15.27 3.58
CA LEU A 81 13.32 -14.93 2.21
C LEU A 81 12.03 -14.10 2.28
N ILE A 82 12.09 -12.85 1.83
CA ILE A 82 10.91 -11.96 1.76
C ILE A 82 10.44 -11.89 0.31
N VAL A 83 9.25 -12.40 0.03
CA VAL A 83 8.63 -12.33 -1.30
C VAL A 83 7.57 -11.24 -1.28
N SER A 84 7.80 -10.22 -2.10
CA SER A 84 6.96 -9.04 -2.20
C SER A 84 6.16 -9.03 -3.50
N SER A 85 4.84 -8.87 -3.40
CA SER A 85 3.97 -8.68 -4.55
C SER A 85 3.49 -7.24 -4.70
N ALA A 86 3.13 -6.86 -5.93
CA ALA A 86 2.59 -5.54 -6.22
C ALA A 86 1.14 -5.33 -5.76
N ASN A 87 0.33 -6.37 -5.53
CA ASN A 87 -1.04 -6.20 -5.08
C ASN A 87 -1.53 -7.40 -4.26
N VAL A 88 -2.67 -7.21 -3.57
CA VAL A 88 -3.26 -8.22 -2.68
C VAL A 88 -3.66 -9.48 -3.44
N ALA A 89 -4.17 -9.37 -4.66
CA ALA A 89 -4.57 -10.53 -5.46
C ALA A 89 -3.37 -11.43 -5.83
N LEU A 90 -2.24 -10.83 -6.24
CA LEU A 90 -0.99 -11.55 -6.48
C LEU A 90 -0.43 -12.13 -5.17
N GLN A 91 -0.59 -11.41 -4.06
CA GLN A 91 -0.18 -11.89 -2.73
C GLN A 91 -0.95 -13.16 -2.33
N GLU A 92 -2.27 -13.17 -2.51
CA GLU A 92 -3.13 -14.33 -2.27
C GLU A 92 -2.82 -15.48 -3.21
N GLN A 93 -2.49 -15.20 -4.48
CA GLN A 93 -2.07 -16.23 -5.42
C GLN A 93 -0.77 -16.91 -4.94
N LEU A 94 0.22 -16.13 -4.48
CA LEU A 94 1.45 -16.65 -3.92
C LEU A 94 1.17 -17.52 -2.70
N LEU A 95 0.33 -17.04 -1.78
CA LEU A 95 0.01 -17.71 -0.51
C LEU A 95 -0.77 -19.01 -0.70
N ASN A 96 -1.82 -18.98 -1.51
CA ASN A 96 -2.82 -20.05 -1.58
C ASN A 96 -2.52 -21.09 -2.67
N LYS A 97 -1.65 -20.75 -3.62
CA LYS A 97 -1.35 -21.61 -4.76
C LYS A 97 0.15 -21.83 -4.95
N ASP A 98 0.91 -20.77 -5.22
CA ASP A 98 2.26 -20.94 -5.75
C ASP A 98 3.25 -21.47 -4.70
N ILE A 99 3.24 -20.94 -3.46
CA ILE A 99 4.11 -21.40 -2.37
C ILE A 99 3.73 -22.80 -1.86
N PRO A 100 2.45 -23.12 -1.60
CA PRO A 100 2.05 -24.49 -1.28
C PRO A 100 2.45 -25.50 -2.35
N GLU A 101 2.37 -25.11 -3.63
CA GLU A 101 2.80 -25.98 -4.74
C GLU A 101 4.33 -26.17 -4.74
N VAL A 102 5.10 -25.10 -4.50
CA VAL A 102 6.56 -25.20 -4.34
C VAL A 102 6.95 -26.09 -3.17
N GLN A 103 6.24 -25.99 -2.04
CA GLN A 103 6.53 -26.76 -0.83
C GLN A 103 6.46 -28.28 -1.08
N LYS A 104 5.61 -28.75 -2.02
CA LYS A 104 5.51 -30.16 -2.40
C LYS A 104 6.74 -30.70 -3.13
N TYR A 105 7.48 -29.84 -3.82
CA TYR A 105 8.58 -30.27 -4.72
C TYR A 105 9.94 -29.72 -4.30
N CYS A 106 9.99 -28.76 -3.38
CA CYS A 106 11.25 -28.22 -2.89
C CYS A 106 12.04 -29.31 -2.16
N SER A 107 13.34 -29.40 -2.42
CA SER A 107 14.22 -30.38 -1.76
C SER A 107 14.52 -30.02 -0.31
N VAL A 108 14.11 -28.83 0.15
CA VAL A 108 14.28 -28.36 1.52
C VAL A 108 12.91 -28.05 2.12
N ASP A 109 12.69 -28.48 3.35
CA ASP A 109 11.51 -28.09 4.11
C ASP A 109 11.62 -26.63 4.53
N PHE A 110 10.51 -25.90 4.46
CA PHE A 110 10.44 -24.51 4.90
C PHE A 110 9.06 -24.17 5.45
N GLU A 111 9.04 -23.25 6.41
CA GLU A 111 7.81 -22.60 6.89
C GLU A 111 7.60 -21.27 6.18
N TYR A 112 6.34 -20.90 5.94
CA TYR A 112 6.00 -19.60 5.36
C TYR A 112 4.90 -18.89 6.14
N ALA A 113 4.93 -17.56 6.12
CA ALA A 113 3.91 -16.73 6.76
C ALA A 113 3.60 -15.49 5.92
N LEU A 114 2.33 -15.08 5.96
CA LEU A 114 1.88 -13.81 5.40
C LEU A 114 2.07 -12.69 6.42
N VAL A 115 2.52 -11.53 5.97
CA VAL A 115 2.53 -10.30 6.74
C VAL A 115 1.56 -9.32 6.12
N LYS A 116 0.70 -8.77 6.96
CA LYS A 116 -0.25 -7.71 6.62
C LYS A 116 0.01 -6.49 7.50
N GLY A 117 -0.49 -5.33 7.04
CA GLY A 117 -0.45 -4.10 7.83
C GLY A 117 -1.21 -4.24 9.14
N ARG A 118 -0.76 -3.53 10.18
CA ARG A 118 -1.34 -3.60 11.53
C ARG A 118 -2.85 -3.28 11.55
N SER A 119 -3.26 -2.29 10.77
CA SER A 119 -4.66 -1.87 10.62
C SER A 119 -5.58 -2.93 10.03
N ARG A 120 -5.04 -4.05 9.52
CA ARG A 120 -5.82 -5.19 9.01
C ARG A 120 -6.27 -6.15 10.12
N TYR A 121 -5.80 -5.94 11.35
CA TYR A 121 -6.12 -6.76 12.52
C TYR A 121 -6.98 -6.00 13.51
N VAL A 122 -7.96 -6.68 14.11
CA VAL A 122 -8.77 -6.14 15.20
C VAL A 122 -7.94 -6.02 16.49
N CYS A 123 -8.11 -4.91 17.18
CA CYS A 123 -7.68 -4.70 18.55
C CYS A 123 -8.77 -5.24 19.48
N VAL A 124 -8.53 -6.43 20.04
CA VAL A 124 -9.48 -7.12 20.94
C VAL A 124 -9.93 -6.21 22.09
N ARG A 125 -9.01 -5.41 22.65
CA ARG A 125 -9.32 -4.40 23.69
C ARG A 125 -10.35 -3.39 23.21
N ASN A 126 -10.11 -2.77 22.05
CA ASN A 126 -11.01 -1.74 21.53
C ASN A 126 -12.37 -2.35 21.15
N LEU A 127 -12.38 -3.58 20.63
CA LEU A 127 -13.61 -4.30 20.32
C LEU A 127 -14.44 -4.56 21.58
N ILE A 128 -13.82 -5.06 22.66
CA ILE A 128 -14.48 -5.30 23.94
C ILE A 128 -15.03 -4.00 24.51
N ASN A 129 -14.21 -2.96 24.62
CA ASN A 129 -14.63 -1.67 25.17
C ASN A 129 -15.86 -1.11 24.43
N LEU A 130 -15.89 -1.25 23.09
CA LEU A 130 -17.00 -0.78 22.28
C LEU A 130 -18.28 -1.61 22.40
N VAL A 131 -18.16 -2.91 22.69
CA VAL A 131 -19.33 -3.80 22.87
C VAL A 131 -19.85 -3.74 24.31
N GLU A 132 -18.97 -3.60 25.30
CA GLU A 132 -19.29 -3.61 26.74
C GLU A 132 -19.76 -2.24 27.28
N ASP A 133 -19.48 -1.13 26.59
CA ASP A 133 -20.05 0.20 26.89
C ASP A 133 -21.60 0.23 26.86
N LYS A 134 -22.25 -0.87 26.47
CA LYS A 134 -23.68 -1.14 26.69
C LYS A 134 -24.14 -1.05 28.16
N ALA A 135 -23.25 -1.07 29.15
CA ALA A 135 -23.64 -1.24 30.56
C ALA A 135 -23.65 0.02 31.44
N SER A 136 -23.03 1.12 31.03
CA SER A 136 -22.96 2.34 31.87
C SER A 136 -23.34 3.58 31.07
N GLU A 137 -24.47 4.18 31.44
CA GLU A 137 -24.81 5.60 31.19
C GLU A 137 -23.80 6.50 31.91
N ASN A 138 -22.51 6.42 31.56
CA ASN A 138 -21.50 7.30 32.14
C ASN A 138 -21.56 8.65 31.43
N GLU A 139 -22.42 9.53 31.97
CA GLU A 139 -22.56 10.97 31.62
C GLU A 139 -21.25 11.78 31.72
N LEU A 140 -20.16 11.18 32.24
CA LEU A 140 -18.85 11.81 32.39
C LEU A 140 -17.99 11.77 31.12
N PHE A 141 -18.29 10.87 30.17
CA PHE A 141 -17.64 10.84 28.86
C PHE A 141 -18.56 11.48 27.83
N ASP A 142 -18.17 12.66 27.34
CA ASP A 142 -18.81 13.24 26.17
C ASP A 142 -18.39 12.42 24.95
N ASN A 143 -19.15 11.34 24.68
CA ASN A 143 -18.95 10.44 23.56
C ASN A 143 -18.91 11.17 22.21
N ALA A 144 -19.38 12.42 22.14
CA ALA A 144 -19.26 13.30 20.98
C ALA A 144 -17.80 13.59 20.56
N ALA A 145 -16.82 13.49 21.47
CA ALA A 145 -15.40 13.67 21.12
C ALA A 145 -14.79 12.44 20.39
N LEU A 146 -15.46 11.28 20.47
CA LEU A 146 -15.00 10.01 19.91
C LEU A 146 -15.61 9.70 18.53
N TRP A 147 -16.76 10.30 18.23
CA TRP A 147 -17.60 9.96 17.08
C TRP A 147 -18.17 11.21 16.39
N ASP A 148 -18.06 11.28 15.06
CA ASP A 148 -18.86 12.22 14.26
C ASP A 148 -20.37 11.92 14.40
N ALA A 149 -20.72 10.63 14.53
CA ALA A 149 -22.03 10.14 14.91
C ALA A 149 -21.89 8.78 15.63
N PRO A 150 -22.63 8.53 16.73
CA PRO A 150 -22.54 7.28 17.47
C PRO A 150 -22.98 6.08 16.61
N PRO A 151 -22.37 4.89 16.79
CA PRO A 151 -22.70 3.71 16.01
C PRO A 151 -24.17 3.30 16.22
N GLY A 152 -24.85 2.96 15.14
CA GLY A 152 -26.23 2.47 15.18
C GLY A 152 -26.34 1.07 15.79
N LYS A 153 -27.55 0.69 16.22
CA LYS A 153 -27.81 -0.63 16.83
C LYS A 153 -27.29 -1.81 15.98
N TYR A 154 -27.52 -1.77 14.68
CA TYR A 154 -27.03 -2.79 13.74
C TYR A 154 -25.49 -2.93 13.74
N GLN A 155 -24.78 -1.79 13.76
CA GLN A 155 -23.31 -1.77 13.80
C GLN A 155 -22.79 -2.36 15.12
N LEU A 156 -23.45 -2.04 16.24
CA LEU A 156 -23.09 -2.60 17.55
C LEU A 156 -23.37 -4.09 17.65
N ASP A 157 -24.48 -4.57 17.08
CA ASP A 157 -24.82 -6.00 17.03
C ASP A 157 -23.78 -6.76 16.18
N GLN A 158 -23.36 -6.20 15.04
CA GLN A 158 -22.27 -6.73 14.21
C GLN A 158 -20.94 -6.84 14.99
N LEU A 159 -20.57 -5.81 15.76
CA LEU A 159 -19.37 -5.85 16.61
C LEU A 159 -19.46 -6.92 17.70
N GLY A 160 -20.65 -7.13 18.27
CA GLY A 160 -20.91 -8.20 19.24
C GLY A 160 -20.68 -9.59 18.64
N GLU A 161 -21.22 -9.84 17.44
CA GLU A 161 -20.98 -11.09 16.70
C GLU A 161 -19.48 -11.31 16.41
N MET A 162 -18.77 -10.26 16.01
CA MET A 162 -17.31 -10.33 15.78
C MET A 162 -16.55 -10.72 17.06
N LEU A 163 -16.94 -10.19 18.21
CA LEU A 163 -16.32 -10.51 19.50
C LEU A 163 -16.59 -11.97 19.91
N GLU A 164 -17.81 -12.44 19.70
CA GLU A 164 -18.18 -13.85 19.92
C GLU A 164 -17.40 -14.79 19.01
N ASP A 165 -17.31 -14.49 17.71
CA ASP A 165 -16.59 -15.30 16.74
C ASP A 165 -15.08 -15.32 16.99
N TYR A 166 -14.50 -14.20 17.44
CA TYR A 166 -13.12 -14.13 17.86
C TYR A 166 -12.87 -15.00 19.10
N SER A 167 -13.73 -14.87 20.12
CA SER A 167 -13.64 -15.61 21.38
C SER A 167 -13.84 -17.12 21.17
N ALA A 168 -14.73 -17.50 20.24
CA ALA A 168 -14.97 -18.87 19.82
C ALA A 168 -13.90 -19.42 18.85
N LYS A 169 -12.90 -18.62 18.47
CA LYS A 169 -11.83 -18.96 17.49
C LYS A 169 -12.36 -19.34 16.10
N LYS A 170 -13.56 -18.88 15.74
CA LYS A 170 -14.09 -19.00 14.36
C LYS A 170 -13.43 -17.98 13.43
N TRP A 171 -12.97 -16.87 13.99
CA TRP A 171 -12.27 -15.81 13.28
C TRP A 171 -10.90 -15.54 13.92
N ASN A 172 -9.89 -15.26 13.10
CA ASN A 172 -8.51 -15.00 13.54
C ASN A 172 -8.23 -13.51 13.84
N GLY A 173 -9.21 -12.63 13.63
CA GLY A 173 -9.11 -11.19 13.85
C GLY A 173 -8.65 -10.38 12.64
N GLU A 174 -8.59 -10.96 11.44
CA GLU A 174 -8.25 -10.26 10.19
C GLU A 174 -9.48 -9.72 9.47
N ILE A 175 -9.47 -8.45 9.05
CA ILE A 175 -10.60 -7.87 8.29
C ILE A 175 -10.87 -8.61 6.98
N ASP A 176 -9.83 -9.11 6.30
CA ASP A 176 -9.98 -9.76 5.00
C ASP A 176 -10.71 -11.11 5.07
N ASP A 177 -10.80 -11.70 6.27
CA ASP A 177 -11.45 -13.01 6.49
C ASP A 177 -12.94 -12.87 6.84
N LEU A 178 -13.44 -11.63 6.97
CA LEU A 178 -14.86 -11.36 7.22
C LEU A 178 -15.65 -11.46 5.89
N GLU A 179 -16.80 -12.14 5.93
CA GLU A 179 -17.71 -12.18 4.76
C GLU A 179 -18.30 -10.81 4.45
N GLN A 180 -18.58 -10.03 5.49
CA GLN A 180 -19.07 -8.66 5.40
C GLN A 180 -18.19 -7.76 6.27
N ASN A 181 -17.45 -6.88 5.61
CA ASN A 181 -16.60 -5.93 6.31
C ASN A 181 -17.46 -4.83 6.96
N PRO A 182 -17.15 -4.44 8.21
CA PRO A 182 -17.74 -3.25 8.80
C PRO A 182 -17.33 -1.99 8.01
N ASP A 183 -18.10 -0.92 8.19
CA ASP A 183 -17.79 0.38 7.61
C ASP A 183 -16.37 0.82 8.00
N GLY A 184 -15.66 1.52 7.10
CA GLY A 184 -14.27 1.90 7.32
C GLY A 184 -14.05 2.79 8.56
N SER A 185 -15.00 3.69 8.85
CA SER A 185 -15.00 4.52 10.06
C SER A 185 -15.21 3.72 11.34
N LEU A 186 -15.98 2.62 11.27
CA LEU A 186 -16.18 1.72 12.40
C LEU A 186 -14.95 0.85 12.63
N TRP A 187 -14.40 0.27 11.55
CA TRP A 187 -13.21 -0.55 11.61
C TRP A 187 -12.01 0.21 12.17
N SER A 188 -11.78 1.46 11.75
CA SER A 188 -10.63 2.26 12.21
C SER A 188 -10.60 2.44 13.74
N LYS A 189 -11.76 2.42 14.41
CA LYS A 189 -11.87 2.53 15.87
C LYS A 189 -11.53 1.22 16.59
N ILE A 190 -11.87 0.07 16.01
CA ILE A 190 -11.56 -1.26 16.56
C ILE A 190 -10.25 -1.85 16.05
N ALA A 191 -9.62 -1.29 15.02
CA ALA A 191 -8.40 -1.82 14.44
C ALA A 191 -7.17 -1.58 15.32
N CYS A 192 -6.16 -2.44 15.17
CA CYS A 192 -4.86 -2.22 15.80
C CYS A 192 -4.14 -1.02 15.17
N ASN A 193 -3.81 -0.02 15.97
CA ASN A 193 -3.00 1.14 15.59
C ASN A 193 -1.68 1.16 16.40
N ARG A 194 -0.56 1.59 15.79
CA ARG A 194 0.75 1.72 16.45
C ARG A 194 0.72 2.78 17.55
N PHE A 195 0.05 3.90 17.32
CA PHE A 195 0.05 5.05 18.24
C PHE A 195 -0.82 4.82 19.47
N THR A 196 -1.84 3.97 19.36
CA THR A 196 -2.77 3.66 20.46
C THR A 196 -2.42 2.38 21.22
N CYS A 197 -1.55 1.54 20.66
CA CYS A 197 -1.24 0.24 21.25
C CYS A 197 -0.08 0.31 22.25
N THR A 198 -0.34 -0.18 23.45
CA THR A 198 0.64 -0.27 24.55
C THR A 198 1.50 -1.54 24.51
N ALA A 199 1.39 -2.34 23.44
CA ALA A 199 2.15 -3.57 23.20
C ALA A 199 2.18 -4.51 24.42
N LYS A 200 3.35 -4.75 25.02
CA LYS A 200 3.54 -5.69 26.14
C LYS A 200 2.76 -5.30 27.40
N ASN A 201 2.37 -4.04 27.54
CA ASN A 201 1.59 -3.54 28.68
C ASN A 201 0.07 -3.73 28.48
N CYS A 202 -0.36 -4.17 27.29
CA CYS A 202 -1.76 -4.47 27.03
C CYS A 202 -2.16 -5.80 27.69
N GLU A 203 -3.27 -5.81 28.42
CA GLU A 203 -3.77 -7.02 29.08
C GLU A 203 -4.12 -8.15 28.09
N PHE A 204 -4.54 -7.77 26.88
CA PHE A 204 -4.85 -8.71 25.80
C PHE A 204 -3.64 -9.03 24.91
N TYR A 205 -2.39 -8.74 25.33
CA TYR A 205 -1.20 -8.95 24.47
C TYR A 205 -1.07 -10.39 23.93
N ASN A 206 -1.30 -11.39 24.80
CA ASN A 206 -1.22 -12.79 24.40
C ASN A 206 -2.38 -13.20 23.48
N ASP A 207 -3.53 -12.54 23.62
CA ASP A 207 -4.70 -12.80 22.81
C ASP A 207 -4.82 -11.91 21.58
N CYS A 208 -3.98 -10.89 21.43
CA CYS A 208 -4.03 -9.94 20.34
C CYS A 208 -3.82 -10.61 18.97
N ALA A 209 -4.78 -10.42 18.05
CA ALA A 209 -4.73 -10.95 16.69
C ALA A 209 -3.43 -10.57 15.96
N PHE A 210 -3.05 -9.29 16.01
CA PHE A 210 -1.83 -8.80 15.40
C PHE A 210 -0.56 -9.48 15.95
N PHE A 211 -0.41 -9.58 17.27
CA PHE A 211 0.78 -10.20 17.86
C PHE A 211 0.80 -11.73 17.70
N LYS A 212 -0.37 -12.39 17.65
CA LYS A 212 -0.48 -13.81 17.27
C LYS A 212 0.03 -14.04 15.84
N ALA A 213 -0.39 -13.21 14.88
CA ALA A 213 0.14 -13.25 13.51
C ALA A 213 1.65 -12.95 13.47
N ARG A 214 2.10 -11.95 14.23
CA ARG A 214 3.51 -11.56 14.36
C ARG A 214 4.41 -12.70 14.83
N LYS A 215 3.97 -13.47 15.84
CA LYS A 215 4.73 -14.61 16.37
C LYS A 215 4.98 -15.69 15.30
N LYS A 216 4.05 -15.89 14.35
CA LYS A 216 4.23 -16.86 13.25
C LYS A 216 5.39 -16.46 12.32
N ILE A 217 5.59 -15.16 12.09
CA ILE A 217 6.64 -14.63 11.20
C ILE A 217 8.04 -15.00 11.72
N THR A 218 8.25 -15.01 13.04
CA THR A 218 9.57 -15.34 13.61
C THR A 218 10.06 -16.75 13.24
N LYS A 219 9.13 -17.70 13.11
CA LYS A 219 9.42 -19.09 12.74
C LYS A 219 9.50 -19.30 11.22
N ALA A 220 8.81 -18.46 10.44
CA ALA A 220 8.77 -18.57 8.99
C ALA A 220 10.15 -18.37 8.35
N ASP A 221 10.49 -19.21 7.40
CA ASP A 221 11.67 -19.05 6.53
C ASP A 221 11.35 -18.14 5.33
N VAL A 222 10.11 -18.22 4.85
CA VAL A 222 9.58 -17.43 3.74
C VAL A 222 8.48 -16.49 4.24
N ILE A 223 8.66 -15.20 4.01
CA ILE A 223 7.75 -14.15 4.46
C ILE A 223 7.12 -13.53 3.22
N ILE A 224 5.79 -13.53 3.16
CA ILE A 224 5.04 -12.96 2.03
C ILE A 224 4.53 -11.58 2.45
N ALA A 225 4.85 -10.56 1.68
CA ALA A 225 4.44 -9.17 1.92
C ALA A 225 4.00 -8.53 0.60
N ASN A 226 3.39 -7.35 0.66
CA ASN A 226 3.22 -6.50 -0.51
C ASN A 226 4.29 -5.40 -0.50
N HIS A 227 4.54 -4.76 -1.65
CA HIS A 227 5.54 -3.69 -1.74
C HIS A 227 5.25 -2.56 -0.74
N ASP A 228 3.97 -2.23 -0.53
CA ASP A 228 3.56 -1.12 0.35
C ASP A 228 3.96 -1.36 1.80
N LEU A 229 3.78 -2.59 2.29
CA LEU A 229 4.16 -2.97 3.65
C LEU A 229 5.67 -2.92 3.84
N ILE A 230 6.44 -3.39 2.85
CA ILE A 230 7.90 -3.34 2.92
C ILE A 230 8.37 -1.89 2.99
N LEU A 231 7.86 -1.03 2.12
CA LEU A 231 8.24 0.38 2.06
C LEU A 231 7.83 1.14 3.34
N ALA A 232 6.62 0.92 3.85
CA ALA A 232 6.15 1.52 5.10
C ALA A 232 6.93 1.02 6.33
N ASP A 233 7.36 -0.25 6.33
CA ASP A 233 8.17 -0.78 7.41
C ASP A 233 9.58 -0.19 7.40
N LEU A 234 10.20 -0.12 6.22
CA LEU A 234 11.53 0.47 6.07
C LEU A 234 11.56 1.96 6.43
N SER A 235 10.54 2.73 6.03
CA SER A 235 10.44 4.16 6.37
C SER A 235 10.25 4.41 7.87
N THR A 236 9.73 3.42 8.61
CA THR A 236 9.51 3.50 10.05
C THR A 236 10.57 2.79 10.90
N GLY A 237 11.69 2.41 10.29
CA GLY A 237 12.86 1.86 10.97
C GLY A 237 12.96 0.33 10.99
N ASN A 238 12.26 -0.38 10.10
CA ASN A 238 12.25 -1.85 9.99
C ASN A 238 11.91 -2.55 11.32
N THR A 239 10.66 -2.40 11.76
CA THR A 239 10.16 -3.01 13.01
C THR A 239 9.26 -4.23 12.76
N VAL A 240 8.81 -4.37 11.51
CA VAL A 240 7.85 -5.38 11.04
C VAL A 240 8.55 -6.47 10.21
N LEU A 241 9.65 -6.25 9.54
CA LEU A 241 10.35 -7.33 8.85
C LEU A 241 11.62 -7.69 9.60
N PRO A 242 12.25 -8.83 9.28
CA PRO A 242 13.62 -9.06 9.70
C PRO A 242 14.53 -7.98 9.14
N ASP A 243 15.70 -7.81 9.76
CA ASP A 243 16.68 -6.83 9.31
C ASP A 243 17.06 -7.06 7.84
N VAL A 244 17.33 -5.95 7.14
CA VAL A 244 17.53 -5.95 5.68
C VAL A 244 18.77 -6.75 5.28
N ASP A 245 19.83 -6.67 6.07
CA ASP A 245 21.08 -7.41 5.93
C ASP A 245 20.97 -8.89 6.34
N GLU A 246 19.89 -9.27 7.01
CA GLU A 246 19.50 -10.65 7.31
C GLU A 246 18.46 -11.23 6.33
N SER A 247 18.08 -10.47 5.31
CA SER A 247 16.98 -10.79 4.42
C SER A 247 17.38 -10.81 2.94
N ILE A 248 16.86 -11.81 2.23
CA ILE A 248 16.86 -11.87 0.77
C ILE A 248 15.49 -11.44 0.28
N TYR A 249 15.42 -10.48 -0.63
CA TYR A 249 14.16 -9.96 -1.16
C TYR A 249 13.89 -10.46 -2.58
N ILE A 250 12.65 -10.84 -2.85
CA ILE A 250 12.11 -11.01 -4.20
C ILE A 250 11.04 -9.95 -4.38
N PHE A 251 11.28 -8.97 -5.26
CA PHE A 251 10.28 -8.01 -5.69
C PHE A 251 9.63 -8.52 -6.98
N ASP A 252 8.45 -9.12 -6.86
CA ASP A 252 7.65 -9.58 -7.99
C ASP A 252 6.73 -8.47 -8.51
N GLU A 253 6.65 -8.33 -9.82
CA GLU A 253 6.09 -7.16 -10.52
C GLU A 253 6.75 -5.84 -10.08
N ALA A 254 8.09 -5.88 -9.95
CA ALA A 254 8.94 -4.77 -9.49
C ALA A 254 8.83 -3.46 -10.31
N HIS A 255 8.16 -3.49 -11.47
CA HIS A 255 7.87 -2.28 -12.23
C HIS A 255 6.96 -1.29 -11.47
N HIS A 256 6.19 -1.78 -10.50
CA HIS A 256 5.39 -0.94 -9.60
C HIS A 256 6.18 -0.34 -8.43
N LEU A 257 7.39 -0.84 -8.15
CA LEU A 257 8.13 -0.51 -6.91
C LEU A 257 8.42 0.99 -6.82
N ASN A 258 8.84 1.63 -7.91
CA ASN A 258 9.15 3.06 -7.94
C ASN A 258 7.93 3.92 -7.58
N HIS A 259 6.80 3.71 -8.27
CA HIS A 259 5.59 4.50 -8.03
C HIS A 259 5.09 4.34 -6.59
N LYS A 260 5.12 3.11 -6.07
CA LYS A 260 4.74 2.86 -4.67
C LYS A 260 5.67 3.54 -3.71
N ALA A 261 6.98 3.41 -3.92
CA ALA A 261 7.96 4.05 -3.05
C ALA A 261 7.80 5.58 -3.07
N LEU A 262 7.62 6.21 -4.24
CA LEU A 262 7.29 7.63 -4.34
C LEU A 262 6.06 7.98 -3.48
N SER A 263 4.98 7.19 -3.60
CA SER A 263 3.76 7.40 -2.80
C SER A 263 3.97 7.25 -1.29
N HIS A 264 4.87 6.38 -0.82
CA HIS A 264 5.19 6.22 0.61
C HIS A 264 6.04 7.36 1.17
N PHE A 265 6.80 8.03 0.31
CA PHE A 265 7.58 9.22 0.66
C PHE A 265 6.82 10.53 0.39
N SER A 266 5.60 10.46 -0.15
CA SER A 266 4.70 11.60 -0.27
C SER A 266 3.99 11.89 1.05
N LEU A 267 3.84 13.18 1.34
CA LEU A 267 3.13 13.70 2.49
C LEU A 267 1.95 14.55 2.02
N SER A 268 0.83 14.49 2.73
CA SER A 268 -0.31 15.37 2.49
C SER A 268 -1.06 15.75 3.76
N THR A 269 -1.69 16.93 3.77
CA THR A 269 -2.60 17.37 4.83
C THR A 269 -3.60 18.38 4.30
N GLY A 270 -4.83 18.34 4.82
CA GLY A 270 -5.90 19.27 4.45
C GLY A 270 -6.05 20.42 5.44
N THR A 271 -6.48 21.60 4.98
CA THR A 271 -6.77 22.74 5.86
C THR A 271 -7.85 22.41 6.89
N GLU A 272 -8.90 21.67 6.50
CA GLU A 272 -9.94 21.23 7.44
C GLU A 272 -9.41 20.17 8.41
N PHE A 273 -8.51 19.28 7.97
CA PHE A 273 -7.91 18.26 8.84
C PHE A 273 -7.00 18.86 9.92
N ILE A 274 -6.21 19.89 9.59
CA ILE A 274 -5.44 20.64 10.59
C ILE A 274 -6.39 21.22 11.65
N LYS A 275 -7.49 21.83 11.19
CA LYS A 275 -8.48 22.50 12.02
C LYS A 275 -9.17 21.53 12.98
N THR A 276 -9.65 20.39 12.49
CA THR A 276 -10.34 19.39 13.31
C THR A 276 -9.38 18.69 14.27
N SER A 277 -8.16 18.37 13.83
CA SER A 277 -7.13 17.74 14.66
C SER A 277 -6.76 18.58 15.88
N LEU A 278 -6.64 19.90 15.74
CA LEU A 278 -6.36 20.80 16.86
C LEU A 278 -7.53 20.89 17.85
N ARG A 279 -8.78 20.97 17.38
CA ARG A 279 -9.95 20.97 18.27
C ARG A 279 -10.09 19.66 19.03
N GLN A 280 -9.84 18.53 18.36
CA GLN A 280 -9.85 17.22 19.00
C GLN A 280 -8.76 17.14 20.08
N THR A 281 -7.55 17.61 19.77
CA THR A 281 -6.43 17.70 20.73
C THR A 281 -6.83 18.52 21.95
N GLN A 282 -7.47 19.69 21.77
CA GLN A 282 -7.96 20.51 22.88
C GLN A 282 -9.00 19.77 23.73
N GLY A 283 -10.04 19.21 23.12
CA GLY A 283 -11.11 18.54 23.85
C GLY A 283 -10.58 17.37 24.71
N VAL A 284 -9.65 16.59 24.16
CA VAL A 284 -8.99 15.51 24.90
C VAL A 284 -8.09 16.05 26.01
N SER A 285 -7.38 17.15 25.75
CA SER A 285 -6.53 17.78 26.76
C SER A 285 -7.32 18.27 27.97
N GLU A 286 -8.48 18.90 27.72
CA GLU A 286 -9.40 19.36 28.77
C GLU A 286 -9.95 18.20 29.60
N GLN A 287 -10.26 17.07 28.96
CA GLN A 287 -10.69 15.85 29.66
C GLN A 287 -9.60 15.29 30.57
N VAL A 288 -8.35 15.20 30.08
CA VAL A 288 -7.21 14.77 30.91
C VAL A 288 -7.04 15.72 32.09
N CYS A 289 -7.00 17.03 31.85
CA CYS A 289 -6.82 18.04 32.89
C CYS A 289 -7.93 18.00 33.95
N LYS A 290 -9.18 17.72 33.56
CA LYS A 290 -10.30 17.53 34.49
C LYS A 290 -10.10 16.32 35.41
N LEU A 291 -9.53 15.23 34.89
CA LEU A 291 -9.24 14.01 35.68
C LEU A 291 -8.02 14.17 36.59
N THR A 292 -6.99 14.85 36.11
CA THR A 292 -5.75 15.11 36.86
C THR A 292 -5.84 16.30 37.81
N GLN A 293 -6.91 17.11 37.72
CA GLN A 293 -7.08 18.38 38.43
C GLN A 293 -5.94 19.37 38.12
N SER A 294 -5.50 19.42 36.87
CA SER A 294 -4.51 20.36 36.37
C SER A 294 -5.14 21.43 35.48
N ASP A 295 -4.42 22.53 35.26
CA ASP A 295 -4.86 23.57 34.33
C ASP A 295 -4.75 23.08 32.87
N ALA A 296 -5.70 23.51 32.03
CA ALA A 296 -5.67 23.22 30.61
C ALA A 296 -4.54 24.03 29.94
N PRO A 297 -3.77 23.42 29.02
CA PRO A 297 -2.78 24.15 28.23
C PRO A 297 -3.45 25.24 27.38
N ASP A 298 -2.75 26.36 27.19
CA ASP A 298 -3.19 27.40 26.27
C ASP A 298 -2.96 26.95 24.83
N ASN A 299 -4.05 26.55 24.18
CA ASN A 299 -4.00 25.99 22.85
C ASN A 299 -4.16 27.15 21.86
N ASN A 300 -3.15 27.38 21.02
CA ASN A 300 -3.08 28.46 20.00
C ASN A 300 -4.15 28.37 18.88
N ILE A 301 -5.34 27.83 19.17
CA ILE A 301 -6.39 27.49 18.19
C ILE A 301 -6.90 28.71 17.46
N LYS A 302 -7.13 29.82 18.17
CA LYS A 302 -7.56 31.07 17.52
C LYS A 302 -6.52 31.54 16.49
N ALA A 303 -5.25 31.55 16.88
CA ALA A 303 -4.16 31.93 15.97
C ALA A 303 -4.08 30.98 14.77
N VAL A 304 -4.23 29.67 14.98
CA VAL A 304 -4.23 28.70 13.88
C VAL A 304 -5.46 28.86 12.98
N ASP A 305 -6.65 29.10 13.52
CA ASP A 305 -7.86 29.37 12.73
C ASP A 305 -7.67 30.63 11.86
N ASP A 306 -7.09 31.69 12.42
CA ASP A 306 -6.77 32.93 11.70
C ASP A 306 -5.76 32.65 10.56
N TYR A 307 -4.66 31.94 10.85
CA TYR A 307 -3.68 31.56 9.83
C TYR A 307 -4.24 30.63 8.74
N LEU A 308 -5.12 29.69 9.10
CA LEU A 308 -5.79 28.83 8.11
C LEU A 308 -6.76 29.62 7.24
N SER A 309 -7.42 30.64 7.79
CA SER A 309 -8.27 31.55 7.03
C SER A 309 -7.45 32.35 6.02
N ASP A 310 -6.33 32.93 6.45
CA ASP A 310 -5.42 33.68 5.58
C ASP A 310 -4.82 32.79 4.49
N LEU A 311 -4.40 31.57 4.84
CA LEU A 311 -3.91 30.58 3.89
C LEU A 311 -4.98 30.25 2.85
N THR A 312 -6.20 29.98 3.29
CA THR A 312 -7.32 29.64 2.42
C THR A 312 -7.63 30.77 1.43
N GLU A 313 -7.46 32.03 1.83
CA GLU A 313 -7.63 33.18 0.94
C GLU A 313 -6.55 33.21 -0.15
N LEU A 314 -5.28 33.05 0.23
CA LEU A 314 -4.18 32.96 -0.75
C LEU A 314 -4.35 31.80 -1.73
N LEU A 315 -4.78 30.63 -1.23
CA LEU A 315 -4.97 29.44 -2.05
C LEU A 315 -6.10 29.56 -3.07
N LYS A 316 -7.09 30.43 -2.84
CA LYS A 316 -8.18 30.68 -3.81
C LYS A 316 -7.70 31.40 -5.07
N ASP A 317 -6.66 32.23 -4.93
CA ASP A 317 -6.14 33.04 -6.02
C ASP A 317 -5.22 32.26 -6.97
N LEU A 318 -4.89 31.01 -6.62
CA LEU A 318 -4.09 30.12 -7.45
C LEU A 318 -4.85 29.63 -8.69
N THR A 319 -4.11 29.34 -9.75
CA THR A 319 -4.63 28.74 -10.97
C THR A 319 -4.63 27.22 -10.88
N PHE A 320 -5.79 26.58 -11.02
CA PHE A 320 -5.93 25.13 -10.93
C PHE A 320 -6.20 24.52 -12.31
N ASP A 321 -5.49 23.43 -12.64
CA ASP A 321 -5.77 22.55 -13.75
C ASP A 321 -6.25 21.20 -13.20
N GLU A 322 -7.45 20.76 -13.59
CA GLU A 322 -8.10 19.57 -13.03
C GLU A 322 -8.08 19.52 -11.48
N GLU A 323 -8.35 20.66 -10.83
CA GLU A 323 -8.31 20.86 -9.37
C GLU A 323 -6.92 20.74 -8.71
N ILE A 324 -5.84 20.76 -9.50
CA ILE A 324 -4.45 20.73 -9.02
C ILE A 324 -3.72 22.03 -9.39
N HIS A 325 -3.04 22.63 -8.41
CA HIS A 325 -2.07 23.70 -8.64
C HIS A 325 -0.67 23.20 -8.29
N LEU A 326 0.20 23.07 -9.29
CA LEU A 326 1.60 22.64 -9.14
C LEU A 326 2.52 23.86 -9.06
N PHE A 327 3.33 23.97 -8.01
CA PHE A 327 4.32 25.04 -7.90
C PHE A 327 5.48 24.81 -8.87
N ASP A 328 5.88 25.85 -9.62
CA ASP A 328 6.99 25.76 -10.56
C ASP A 328 8.30 25.46 -9.83
N GLN A 329 9.01 24.43 -10.31
CA GLN A 329 10.19 23.84 -9.65
C GLN A 329 9.99 23.53 -8.16
N GLY A 330 8.74 23.34 -7.71
CA GLY A 330 8.42 23.13 -6.31
C GLY A 330 8.58 24.38 -5.43
N VAL A 331 8.78 25.58 -5.99
CA VAL A 331 8.99 26.78 -5.18
C VAL A 331 7.65 27.36 -4.74
N VAL A 332 7.33 27.22 -3.46
CA VAL A 332 6.12 27.79 -2.85
C VAL A 332 6.24 29.32 -2.77
N GLU A 333 5.15 30.04 -3.02
CA GLU A 333 5.15 31.51 -2.95
C GLU A 333 5.42 32.04 -1.53
N VAL A 334 6.20 33.12 -1.41
CA VAL A 334 6.62 33.70 -0.13
C VAL A 334 5.46 33.98 0.85
N PRO A 335 4.31 34.53 0.42
CA PRO A 335 3.17 34.73 1.33
C PRO A 335 2.64 33.43 1.94
N ILE A 336 2.57 32.35 1.14
CA ILE A 336 2.15 31.02 1.60
C ILE A 336 3.19 30.45 2.57
N GLN A 337 4.49 30.59 2.26
CA GLN A 337 5.57 30.14 3.13
C GLN A 337 5.50 30.78 4.52
N ALA A 338 5.26 32.09 4.59
CA ALA A 338 5.17 32.82 5.85
C ALA A 338 4.03 32.31 6.75
N ILE A 339 2.86 32.03 6.17
CA ILE A 339 1.72 31.48 6.92
C ILE A 339 2.01 30.04 7.38
N CYS A 340 2.55 29.19 6.50
CA CYS A 340 2.94 27.83 6.86
C CYS A 340 3.98 27.82 7.99
N GLN A 341 4.92 28.77 8.01
CA GLN A 341 5.91 28.89 9.09
C GLN A 341 5.27 29.28 10.43
N ASN A 342 4.27 30.17 10.40
CA ASN A 342 3.47 30.52 11.59
C ASN A 342 2.67 29.31 12.09
N LEU A 343 2.08 28.53 11.17
CA LEU A 343 1.39 27.28 11.51
C LEU A 343 2.34 26.26 12.15
N ILE A 344 3.54 26.04 11.61
CA ILE A 344 4.55 25.16 12.21
C ILE A 344 4.87 25.59 13.64
N THR A 345 5.04 26.89 13.87
CA THR A 345 5.40 27.43 15.19
C THR A 345 4.26 27.22 16.19
N SER A 346 3.03 27.60 15.83
CA SER A 346 1.86 27.48 16.70
C SER A 346 1.51 26.02 17.00
N ILE A 347 1.49 25.15 15.97
CA ILE A 347 1.17 23.72 16.10
C ILE A 347 2.31 23.00 16.83
N GLY A 348 3.56 23.36 16.59
CA GLY A 348 4.72 22.79 17.28
C GLY A 348 4.71 23.06 18.79
N SER A 349 4.31 24.28 19.17
CA SER A 349 4.09 24.62 20.58
C SER A 349 2.98 23.77 21.19
N THR A 350 1.83 23.63 20.52
CA THR A 350 0.72 22.78 20.97
C THR A 350 1.15 21.31 21.08
N HIS A 351 1.91 20.79 20.11
CA HIS A 351 2.41 19.42 20.11
C HIS A 351 3.31 19.15 21.32
N THR A 352 4.25 20.05 21.62
CA THR A 352 5.16 19.92 22.77
C THR A 352 4.40 19.92 24.10
N GLN A 353 3.43 20.82 24.25
CA GLN A 353 2.58 20.87 25.44
C GLN A 353 1.72 19.59 25.58
N PHE A 354 1.21 19.07 24.46
CA PHE A 354 0.42 17.85 24.42
C PHE A 354 1.25 16.60 24.78
N GLU A 355 2.50 16.51 24.32
CA GLU A 355 3.43 15.46 24.72
C GLU A 355 3.65 15.45 26.24
N HIS A 356 3.91 16.62 26.84
CA HIS A 356 4.03 16.74 28.30
C HIS A 356 2.76 16.37 29.06
N LEU A 357 1.58 16.73 28.53
CA LEU A 357 0.30 16.34 29.11
C LEU A 357 0.12 14.82 29.07
N LYS A 358 0.47 14.18 27.95
CA LYS A 358 0.41 12.73 27.78
C LYS A 358 1.37 12.00 28.72
N GLU A 359 2.58 12.52 28.92
CA GLU A 359 3.52 12.00 29.92
C GLU A 359 2.95 12.12 31.33
N SER A 360 2.42 13.29 31.70
CA SER A 360 1.79 13.54 33.00
C SER A 360 0.60 12.61 33.26
N TRP A 361 -0.22 12.37 32.23
CA TRP A 361 -1.32 11.40 32.26
C TRP A 361 -0.80 9.97 32.48
N SER A 362 0.26 9.57 31.78
CA SER A 362 0.87 8.26 31.97
C SER A 362 1.40 8.06 33.39
N ASP A 363 2.01 9.09 33.98
CA ASP A 363 2.48 9.05 35.37
C ASP A 363 1.32 9.05 36.37
N TYR A 364 0.26 9.82 36.11
CA TYR A 364 -0.95 9.80 36.92
C TYR A 364 -1.57 8.39 36.98
N LEU A 365 -1.67 7.69 35.85
CA LEU A 365 -2.18 6.32 35.77
C LEU A 365 -1.34 5.29 36.55
N LYS A 366 -0.06 5.56 36.79
CA LYS A 366 0.79 4.69 37.64
C LYS A 366 0.51 4.87 39.12
N ILE A 367 0.08 6.06 39.53
CA ILE A 367 -0.13 6.44 40.93
C ILE A 367 -1.60 6.25 41.35
N LYS A 368 -2.53 6.60 40.47
CA LYS A 368 -3.97 6.57 40.72
C LYS A 368 -4.62 5.46 39.91
N MET A 369 -5.45 4.66 40.56
CA MET A 369 -6.30 3.70 39.88
C MET A 369 -7.46 4.42 39.21
N VAL A 370 -7.33 4.64 37.91
CA VAL A 370 -8.42 5.04 37.03
C VAL A 370 -9.02 3.78 36.40
N GLU A 371 -10.35 3.73 36.31
CA GLU A 371 -11.03 2.60 35.66
C GLU A 371 -10.58 2.47 34.20
N LYS A 372 -10.31 1.24 33.75
CA LYS A 372 -9.83 0.96 32.39
C LYS A 372 -10.82 1.40 31.31
N THR A 373 -12.11 1.32 31.61
CA THR A 373 -13.22 1.83 30.79
C THR A 373 -13.06 3.30 30.43
N ILE A 374 -12.43 4.10 31.29
CA ILE A 374 -12.10 5.50 31.04
C ILE A 374 -10.70 5.66 30.45
N ALA A 375 -9.71 4.98 31.03
CA ALA A 375 -8.32 5.20 30.67
C ALA A 375 -7.98 4.70 29.25
N ASP A 376 -8.56 3.58 28.81
CA ASP A 376 -8.23 2.98 27.51
C ASP A 376 -8.76 3.78 26.32
N PRO A 377 -10.04 4.23 26.27
CA PRO A 377 -10.51 5.14 25.23
C PRO A 377 -9.69 6.42 25.17
N LEU A 378 -9.41 7.03 26.33
CA LEU A 378 -8.63 8.27 26.40
C LEU A 378 -7.21 8.09 25.86
N ASN A 379 -6.53 7.00 26.23
CA ASN A 379 -5.22 6.64 25.68
C ASN A 379 -5.23 6.45 24.16
N ASN A 380 -6.32 5.90 23.61
CA ASN A 380 -6.46 5.74 22.17
C ASN A 380 -6.56 7.09 21.47
N VAL A 381 -7.41 8.01 21.95
CA VAL A 381 -7.55 9.34 21.33
C VAL A 381 -6.27 10.16 21.52
N LEU A 382 -5.61 10.07 22.67
CA LEU A 382 -4.33 10.73 22.90
C LEU A 382 -3.28 10.32 21.85
N GLY A 383 -3.17 9.03 21.57
CA GLY A 383 -2.27 8.53 20.52
C GLY A 383 -2.67 8.98 19.11
N GLU A 384 -3.97 9.04 18.81
CA GLU A 384 -4.49 9.55 17.53
C GLU A 384 -4.16 11.04 17.33
N CYS A 385 -4.39 11.88 18.34
CA CYS A 385 -4.05 13.31 18.30
C CYS A 385 -2.54 13.54 18.12
N GLU A 386 -1.70 12.80 18.85
CA GLU A 386 -0.23 12.87 18.68
C GLU A 386 0.18 12.51 17.24
N GLN A 387 -0.39 11.44 16.68
CA GLN A 387 -0.16 11.04 15.29
C GLN A 387 -0.54 12.17 14.32
N HIS A 388 -1.73 12.76 14.50
CA HIS A 388 -2.22 13.82 13.62
C HIS A 388 -1.31 15.05 13.67
N LEU A 389 -1.00 15.56 14.86
CA LEU A 389 -0.12 16.71 15.04
C LEU A 389 1.27 16.48 14.45
N SER A 390 1.88 15.32 14.72
CA SER A 390 3.17 14.93 14.17
C SER A 390 3.16 14.89 12.63
N SER A 391 2.11 14.31 12.04
CA SER A 391 1.96 14.21 10.58
C SER A 391 1.79 15.58 9.90
N ILE A 392 1.03 16.49 10.54
CA ILE A 392 0.83 17.86 10.07
C ILE A 392 2.15 18.62 10.08
N LEU A 393 2.89 18.54 11.18
CA LEU A 393 4.19 19.21 11.31
C LEU A 393 5.19 18.68 10.29
N LEU A 394 5.27 17.35 10.11
CA LEU A 394 6.15 16.72 9.14
C LEU A 394 5.86 17.21 7.72
N LEU A 395 4.59 17.28 7.32
CA LEU A 395 4.23 17.85 6.03
C LEU A 395 4.65 19.31 5.94
N LEU A 396 4.23 20.16 6.88
CA LEU A 396 4.48 21.60 6.77
C LEU A 396 5.99 21.88 6.69
N SER A 397 6.80 21.15 7.46
CA SER A 397 8.27 21.22 7.37
C SER A 397 8.78 20.78 5.99
N SER A 398 8.30 19.65 5.45
CA SER A 398 8.67 19.18 4.09
C SER A 398 8.23 20.17 3.00
N PHE A 399 7.07 20.79 3.17
CA PHE A 399 6.49 21.76 2.25
C PHE A 399 7.30 23.06 2.20
N LEU A 400 8.01 23.41 3.28
CA LEU A 400 8.89 24.59 3.35
C LEU A 400 10.38 24.27 3.23
N GLN A 401 10.76 23.00 3.16
CA GLN A 401 12.15 22.59 3.08
C GLN A 401 12.81 23.22 1.85
N ALA A 402 13.99 23.83 2.02
CA ALA A 402 14.77 24.31 0.89
C ALA A 402 15.40 23.12 0.16
N ASP A 403 15.26 23.09 -1.17
CA ASP A 403 15.87 22.03 -1.97
C ASP A 403 17.40 22.23 -2.05
N GLU A 404 18.16 21.15 -1.87
CA GLU A 404 19.62 21.21 -1.94
C GLU A 404 20.11 21.43 -3.37
N THR A 405 21.18 22.22 -3.52
CA THR A 405 21.73 22.56 -4.83
C THR A 405 22.32 21.31 -5.49
N GLY A 406 21.74 20.91 -6.63
CA GLY A 406 22.21 19.74 -7.41
C GLY A 406 21.45 18.44 -7.15
N GLN A 407 20.44 18.44 -6.28
CA GLN A 407 19.47 17.35 -6.15
C GLN A 407 18.18 17.64 -6.93
N ALA A 408 17.39 16.61 -7.20
CA ALA A 408 16.06 16.81 -7.79
C ALA A 408 15.17 17.58 -6.79
N PRO A 409 14.44 18.62 -7.23
CA PRO A 409 13.60 19.40 -6.34
C PRO A 409 12.45 18.54 -5.78
N HIS A 410 11.95 18.89 -4.60
CA HIS A 410 10.71 18.30 -4.12
C HIS A 410 9.53 18.86 -4.94
N SER A 411 8.61 18.00 -5.34
CA SER A 411 7.34 18.42 -5.90
C SER A 411 6.42 18.89 -4.78
N ARG A 412 5.83 20.06 -4.95
CA ARG A 412 4.89 20.66 -4.02
C ARG A 412 3.66 21.09 -4.82
N TRP A 413 2.47 20.73 -4.37
CA TRP A 413 1.23 21.09 -5.05
C TRP A 413 0.08 21.24 -4.07
N ILE A 414 -0.95 21.96 -4.51
CA ILE A 414 -2.22 22.11 -3.82
C ILE A 414 -3.27 21.36 -4.62
N GLU A 415 -3.99 20.46 -3.95
CA GLU A 415 -5.19 19.84 -4.50
C GLU A 415 -6.42 20.51 -3.89
N LYS A 416 -7.40 20.81 -4.74
CA LYS A 416 -8.66 21.41 -4.36
C LYS A 416 -9.74 20.33 -4.36
N THR A 417 -10.40 20.15 -3.23
CA THR A 417 -11.50 19.19 -3.08
C THR A 417 -12.77 19.92 -2.68
N THR A 418 -13.88 19.58 -3.32
CA THR A 418 -15.19 20.12 -2.94
C THR A 418 -15.95 19.08 -2.12
N ALA A 419 -16.13 19.35 -0.83
CA ALA A 419 -16.87 18.46 0.05
C ALA A 419 -18.37 18.44 -0.30
N ALA A 420 -19.10 17.42 0.15
CA ALA A 420 -20.54 17.27 -0.11
C ALA A 420 -21.39 18.46 0.37
N ASN A 421 -20.89 19.19 1.39
CA ASN A 421 -21.49 20.42 1.91
C ASN A 421 -21.13 21.68 1.07
N LYS A 422 -20.54 21.50 -0.12
CA LYS A 422 -20.04 22.55 -1.03
C LYS A 422 -18.94 23.44 -0.46
N LYS A 423 -18.32 23.08 0.66
CA LYS A 423 -17.11 23.77 1.13
C LYS A 423 -15.90 23.29 0.35
N THR A 424 -15.08 24.24 -0.07
CA THR A 424 -13.77 23.96 -0.67
C THR A 424 -12.78 23.64 0.45
N ASN A 425 -12.10 22.50 0.32
CA ASN A 425 -11.00 22.08 1.17
C ASN A 425 -9.73 22.02 0.32
N TYR A 426 -8.63 22.55 0.85
CA TYR A 426 -7.34 22.55 0.18
C TYR A 426 -6.42 21.54 0.84
N ILE A 427 -5.79 20.70 0.02
CA ILE A 427 -4.84 19.69 0.47
C ILE A 427 -3.45 20.13 0.01
N LEU A 428 -2.57 20.36 0.97
CA LEU A 428 -1.17 20.63 0.73
C LEU A 428 -0.45 19.29 0.56
N ASN A 429 0.38 19.20 -0.46
CA ASN A 429 1.12 17.99 -0.77
C ASN A 429 2.60 18.29 -0.98
N SER A 430 3.46 17.38 -0.52
CA SER A 430 4.91 17.43 -0.71
C SER A 430 5.43 16.03 -1.00
N ALA A 431 6.19 15.87 -2.09
CA ALA A 431 6.74 14.58 -2.46
C ALA A 431 8.12 14.72 -3.11
N GLN A 432 9.00 13.75 -2.87
CA GLN A 432 10.26 13.64 -3.60
C GLN A 432 9.99 13.15 -5.02
N ILE A 433 10.63 13.76 -6.02
CA ILE A 433 10.54 13.30 -7.42
C ILE A 433 11.50 12.12 -7.66
N ASP A 434 12.58 12.07 -6.89
CA ASP A 434 13.58 11.03 -6.92
C ASP A 434 13.80 10.47 -5.51
N ILE A 435 13.64 9.16 -5.37
CA ILE A 435 13.78 8.39 -4.12
C ILE A 435 14.91 7.36 -4.22
N SER A 436 15.73 7.44 -5.26
CA SER A 436 16.84 6.52 -5.53
C SER A 436 17.78 6.41 -4.32
N ASN A 437 18.17 7.54 -3.74
CA ASN A 437 19.02 7.60 -2.56
C ASN A 437 18.35 6.97 -1.33
N ASN A 438 17.05 7.21 -1.13
CA ASN A 438 16.30 6.62 -0.02
C ASN A 438 16.27 5.10 -0.13
N LEU A 439 15.98 4.57 -1.33
CA LEU A 439 15.96 3.12 -1.57
C LEU A 439 17.35 2.49 -1.43
N ASP A 440 18.40 3.18 -1.85
CA ASP A 440 19.77 2.70 -1.64
C ASP A 440 20.11 2.59 -0.15
N GLN A 441 19.87 3.64 0.63
CA GLN A 441 20.14 3.66 2.07
C GLN A 441 19.27 2.68 2.88
N LEU A 442 18.03 2.46 2.45
CA LEU A 442 17.09 1.59 3.15
C LEU A 442 17.22 0.12 2.73
N ILE A 443 17.54 -0.15 1.46
CA ILE A 443 17.53 -1.50 0.88
C ILE A 443 18.88 -1.84 0.26
N TRP A 444 19.27 -1.19 -0.83
CA TRP A 444 20.30 -1.74 -1.73
C TRP A 444 21.70 -1.82 -1.10
N SER A 445 22.08 -0.82 -0.31
CA SER A 445 23.36 -0.78 0.39
C SER A 445 23.49 -1.81 1.53
N LYS A 446 22.37 -2.38 1.98
CA LYS A 446 22.31 -3.26 3.18
C LYS A 446 21.89 -4.69 2.86
N VAL A 447 21.16 -4.91 1.77
CA VAL A 447 20.45 -6.17 1.52
C VAL A 447 21.39 -7.37 1.36
N ALA A 448 21.02 -8.52 1.96
CA ALA A 448 21.78 -9.77 1.78
C ALA A 448 21.71 -10.27 0.32
N GLY A 449 20.60 -10.00 -0.35
CA GLY A 449 20.42 -10.17 -1.79
C GLY A 449 19.02 -9.77 -2.26
N ALA A 450 18.89 -9.32 -3.51
CA ALA A 450 17.59 -8.92 -4.06
C ALA A 450 17.40 -9.42 -5.49
N VAL A 451 16.18 -9.87 -5.81
CA VAL A 451 15.76 -10.18 -7.17
C VAL A 451 14.55 -9.32 -7.51
N LEU A 452 14.69 -8.47 -8.51
CA LEU A 452 13.61 -7.67 -9.06
C LEU A 452 13.15 -8.34 -10.34
N THR A 453 11.89 -8.79 -10.39
CA THR A 453 11.35 -9.52 -11.53
C THR A 453 10.01 -8.94 -11.97
N SER A 454 9.80 -8.86 -13.28
CA SER A 454 8.54 -8.42 -13.89
C SER A 454 8.50 -8.86 -15.36
N ALA A 455 7.31 -8.90 -15.96
CA ALA A 455 7.18 -9.10 -17.40
C ALA A 455 7.75 -7.93 -18.23
N THR A 456 7.75 -6.74 -17.64
CA THR A 456 8.17 -5.48 -18.25
C THR A 456 9.02 -4.68 -17.26
N LEU A 457 10.35 -4.76 -17.37
CA LEU A 457 11.28 -3.94 -16.58
C LEU A 457 12.08 -2.98 -17.47
N SER A 458 12.36 -3.39 -18.70
CA SER A 458 13.12 -2.62 -19.65
C SER A 458 12.23 -1.62 -20.38
N SER A 459 12.78 -0.44 -20.64
CA SER A 459 12.19 0.56 -21.53
C SER A 459 13.09 0.68 -22.75
N LEU A 460 12.50 0.57 -23.94
CA LEU A 460 13.25 0.56 -25.22
C LEU A 460 14.42 -0.45 -25.23
N GLY A 461 14.22 -1.60 -24.57
CA GLY A 461 15.22 -2.68 -24.47
C GLY A 461 16.36 -2.45 -23.47
N SER A 462 16.30 -1.40 -22.66
CA SER A 462 17.30 -1.06 -21.65
C SER A 462 16.72 -0.97 -20.24
N PHE A 463 17.51 -1.35 -19.23
CA PHE A 463 17.18 -1.19 -17.80
C PHE A 463 17.52 0.21 -17.26
N ASN A 464 18.01 1.14 -18.09
CA ASN A 464 18.47 2.46 -17.63
C ASN A 464 17.37 3.23 -16.88
N ARG A 465 16.12 3.19 -17.34
CA ARG A 465 15.01 3.87 -16.65
C ARG A 465 14.74 3.26 -15.28
N LEU A 466 14.73 1.93 -15.18
CA LEU A 466 14.58 1.23 -13.90
C LEU A 466 15.71 1.61 -12.94
N ASN A 467 16.94 1.65 -13.44
CA ASN A 467 18.12 2.00 -12.67
C ASN A 467 18.05 3.43 -12.11
N GLN A 468 17.66 4.39 -12.94
CA GLN A 468 17.46 5.78 -12.50
C GLN A 468 16.37 5.87 -11.43
N GLN A 469 15.23 5.21 -11.66
CA GLN A 469 14.08 5.24 -10.75
C GLN A 469 14.36 4.58 -9.39
N LEU A 470 15.13 3.50 -9.38
CA LEU A 470 15.38 2.72 -8.16
C LEU A 470 16.74 3.01 -7.51
N GLY A 471 17.61 3.83 -8.13
CA GLY A 471 18.96 4.09 -7.63
C GLY A 471 19.96 2.95 -7.85
N LEU A 472 19.74 2.09 -8.85
CA LEU A 472 20.62 0.97 -9.14
C LEU A 472 21.75 1.36 -10.11
N VAL A 473 23.00 1.08 -9.74
CA VAL A 473 24.16 1.32 -10.61
C VAL A 473 24.37 0.13 -11.55
N LYS A 474 24.42 0.39 -12.87
CA LYS A 474 24.48 -0.67 -13.89
C LYS A 474 25.72 -1.58 -13.77
N THR A 475 26.88 -1.03 -13.40
CA THR A 475 28.14 -1.79 -13.29
C THR A 475 28.17 -2.72 -12.10
N ASP A 476 27.35 -2.43 -11.09
CA ASP A 476 27.45 -3.08 -9.79
C ASP A 476 26.38 -4.19 -9.68
N ASN A 477 25.38 -4.21 -10.55
CA ASN A 477 24.24 -5.11 -10.48
C ASN A 477 24.16 -6.06 -11.69
N GLN A 478 23.43 -7.16 -11.55
CA GLN A 478 23.21 -8.13 -12.64
C GLN A 478 21.88 -7.88 -13.33
N TYR A 479 21.84 -8.13 -14.65
CA TYR A 479 20.67 -7.89 -15.49
C TYR A 479 20.44 -9.06 -16.44
N LEU A 480 19.20 -9.53 -16.52
CA LEU A 480 18.81 -10.61 -17.41
C LEU A 480 17.51 -10.27 -18.12
N ARG A 481 17.51 -10.33 -19.44
CA ARG A 481 16.29 -10.23 -20.26
C ARG A 481 16.01 -11.57 -20.92
N LEU A 482 14.88 -12.17 -20.60
CA LEU A 482 14.48 -13.47 -21.12
C LEU A 482 13.59 -13.32 -22.37
N PRO A 483 13.73 -14.19 -23.37
CA PRO A 483 12.83 -14.19 -24.52
C PRO A 483 11.43 -14.66 -24.11
N SER A 484 10.41 -14.13 -24.79
CA SER A 484 9.04 -14.61 -24.65
C SER A 484 8.94 -16.08 -25.09
N PRO A 485 8.21 -16.93 -24.34
CA PRO A 485 7.95 -18.30 -24.77
C PRO A 485 6.87 -18.39 -25.86
N PHE A 486 6.18 -17.28 -26.18
CA PHE A 486 5.08 -17.26 -27.12
C PHE A 486 5.52 -17.00 -28.57
N SER A 487 4.83 -17.66 -29.49
CA SER A 487 4.93 -17.49 -30.93
C SER A 487 4.10 -16.29 -31.39
N PHE A 488 4.74 -15.12 -31.50
CA PHE A 488 4.06 -13.88 -31.94
C PHE A 488 3.63 -13.93 -33.43
N ASP A 489 4.19 -14.83 -34.23
CA ASP A 489 3.78 -15.12 -35.61
C ASP A 489 2.33 -15.60 -35.73
N LYS A 490 1.72 -16.05 -34.63
CA LYS A 490 0.32 -16.51 -34.57
C LYS A 490 -0.65 -15.42 -34.09
N VAL A 491 -0.15 -14.21 -33.86
CA VAL A 491 -0.93 -13.08 -33.34
C VAL A 491 -0.99 -12.00 -34.42
N ASP A 492 -2.20 -11.64 -34.82
CA ASP A 492 -2.41 -10.53 -35.75
C ASP A 492 -2.15 -9.20 -35.05
N PHE A 493 -1.20 -8.42 -35.56
CA PHE A 493 -0.98 -7.03 -35.15
C PHE A 493 -1.60 -6.09 -36.18
N ILE A 494 -2.71 -5.44 -35.81
CA ILE A 494 -3.49 -4.61 -36.72
C ILE A 494 -3.44 -3.16 -36.24
N VAL A 495 -2.83 -2.30 -37.05
CA VAL A 495 -2.93 -0.85 -36.89
C VAL A 495 -4.14 -0.37 -37.69
N ALA A 496 -5.18 0.11 -37.01
CA ALA A 496 -6.34 0.66 -37.68
C ALA A 496 -5.98 1.98 -38.39
N ASN A 497 -6.50 2.16 -39.60
CA ASN A 497 -6.32 3.39 -40.37
C ASN A 497 -7.33 4.44 -39.91
N PHE A 498 -6.95 5.25 -38.92
CA PHE A 498 -7.74 6.36 -38.42
C PHE A 498 -7.58 7.60 -39.30
N LYS A 499 -8.68 8.30 -39.59
CA LYS A 499 -8.67 9.59 -40.29
C LYS A 499 -8.46 10.76 -39.33
N ASN A 500 -9.03 10.69 -38.13
CA ASN A 500 -8.99 11.76 -37.15
C ASN A 500 -7.85 11.53 -36.15
N ASN A 501 -7.20 12.63 -35.74
CA ASN A 501 -6.12 12.56 -34.76
C ASN A 501 -6.71 12.44 -33.33
N PRO A 502 -6.05 11.73 -32.38
CA PRO A 502 -6.45 11.71 -30.97
C PRO A 502 -6.65 13.10 -30.33
N THR A 503 -6.03 14.17 -30.85
CA THR A 503 -6.27 15.56 -30.40
C THR A 503 -7.66 16.08 -30.78
N GLN A 504 -8.30 15.52 -31.81
CA GLN A 504 -9.68 15.79 -32.22
C GLN A 504 -10.62 14.86 -31.46
N VAL A 505 -10.78 15.13 -30.16
CA VAL A 505 -11.37 14.19 -29.19
C VAL A 505 -12.72 13.65 -29.65
N TYR A 506 -13.61 14.49 -30.17
CA TYR A 506 -14.96 14.07 -30.54
C TYR A 506 -14.97 13.15 -31.77
N GLU A 507 -14.38 13.59 -32.88
CA GLU A 507 -14.32 12.85 -34.15
C GLU A 507 -13.53 11.56 -34.00
N HIS A 508 -12.41 11.60 -33.28
CA HIS A 508 -11.62 10.41 -32.96
C HIS A 508 -12.43 9.41 -32.14
N THR A 509 -13.17 9.86 -31.12
CA THR A 509 -13.99 8.97 -30.27
C THR A 509 -15.08 8.26 -31.08
N GLN A 510 -15.75 8.97 -32.00
CA GLN A 510 -16.72 8.35 -32.91
C GLN A 510 -16.05 7.32 -33.84
N GLU A 511 -14.87 7.65 -34.36
CA GLU A 511 -14.13 6.73 -35.21
C GLU A 511 -13.68 5.49 -34.44
N VAL A 512 -13.20 5.63 -33.20
CA VAL A 512 -12.85 4.49 -32.33
C VAL A 512 -14.05 3.56 -32.16
N ALA A 513 -15.23 4.10 -31.82
CA ALA A 513 -16.45 3.32 -31.67
C ALA A 513 -16.79 2.54 -32.96
N ALA A 514 -16.70 3.19 -34.13
CA ALA A 514 -16.95 2.54 -35.42
C ALA A 514 -15.91 1.45 -35.74
N GLN A 515 -14.63 1.69 -35.44
CA GLN A 515 -13.57 0.70 -35.65
C GLN A 515 -13.70 -0.51 -34.71
N LEU A 516 -14.17 -0.31 -33.48
CA LEU A 516 -14.44 -1.39 -32.52
C LEU A 516 -15.62 -2.26 -32.97
N LEU A 517 -16.76 -1.66 -33.34
CA LEU A 517 -17.93 -2.40 -33.85
C LEU A 517 -17.61 -3.24 -35.09
N LYS A 518 -16.66 -2.79 -35.92
CA LYS A 518 -16.20 -3.55 -37.09
C LYS A 518 -15.32 -4.76 -36.74
N ARG A 519 -14.61 -4.73 -35.60
CA ARG A 519 -13.53 -5.70 -35.28
C ARG A 519 -13.86 -6.64 -34.13
N ILE A 520 -14.74 -6.24 -33.21
CA ILE A 520 -15.13 -7.08 -32.09
C ILE A 520 -15.97 -8.25 -32.62
N ASP A 521 -15.51 -9.47 -32.33
CA ASP A 521 -16.27 -10.69 -32.58
C ASP A 521 -17.20 -10.95 -31.39
N ASN A 522 -18.51 -10.83 -31.64
CA ASN A 522 -19.56 -11.00 -30.63
C ASN A 522 -19.60 -12.42 -30.00
N ASN A 523 -18.84 -13.39 -30.52
CA ASN A 523 -18.76 -14.74 -29.97
C ASN A 523 -17.46 -14.98 -29.16
N LYS A 524 -16.56 -14.00 -29.08
CA LYS A 524 -15.26 -14.11 -28.40
C LYS A 524 -15.18 -13.22 -27.16
N GLY A 525 -14.16 -13.47 -26.34
CA GLY A 525 -13.79 -12.56 -25.27
C GLY A 525 -12.91 -11.45 -25.83
N SER A 526 -13.24 -10.19 -25.54
CA SER A 526 -12.43 -9.03 -25.92
C SER A 526 -12.13 -8.15 -24.71
N LEU A 527 -10.91 -7.62 -24.65
CA LEU A 527 -10.50 -6.59 -23.71
C LEU A 527 -10.11 -5.35 -24.52
N VAL A 528 -10.71 -4.20 -24.19
CA VAL A 528 -10.41 -2.91 -24.80
C VAL A 528 -9.89 -1.99 -23.71
N LEU A 529 -8.65 -1.52 -23.88
CA LEU A 529 -7.98 -0.63 -22.94
C LEU A 529 -7.98 0.81 -23.44
N PHE A 530 -8.35 1.73 -22.56
CA PHE A 530 -8.37 3.17 -22.82
C PHE A 530 -7.35 3.90 -21.94
N ALA A 531 -6.79 4.99 -22.46
CA ALA A 531 -5.93 5.89 -21.69
C ALA A 531 -6.72 6.93 -20.88
N SER A 532 -8.01 7.11 -21.16
CA SER A 532 -8.87 8.12 -20.52
C SER A 532 -10.22 7.51 -20.15
N ASN A 533 -10.63 7.69 -18.89
CA ASN A 533 -11.95 7.28 -18.42
C ASN A 533 -13.06 7.96 -19.22
N LYS A 534 -12.92 9.26 -19.50
CA LYS A 534 -13.89 10.05 -20.27
C LYS A 534 -14.12 9.45 -21.66
N GLN A 535 -13.06 9.13 -22.39
CA GLN A 535 -13.19 8.52 -23.71
C GLN A 535 -13.78 7.11 -23.63
N MET A 536 -13.39 6.31 -22.64
CA MET A 536 -13.96 4.97 -22.42
C MET A 536 -15.48 5.03 -22.26
N GLN A 537 -15.99 5.93 -21.41
CA GLN A 537 -17.43 6.13 -21.19
C GLN A 537 -18.14 6.58 -22.48
N MET A 538 -17.58 7.59 -23.17
CA MET A 538 -18.15 8.06 -24.43
C MET A 538 -18.20 6.98 -25.51
N VAL A 539 -17.18 6.11 -25.60
CA VAL A 539 -17.19 4.99 -26.55
C VAL A 539 -18.19 3.92 -26.11
N ALA A 540 -18.29 3.62 -24.81
CA ALA A 540 -19.27 2.67 -24.27
C ALA A 540 -20.69 3.04 -24.68
N ASP A 541 -21.10 4.31 -24.46
CA ASP A 541 -22.42 4.83 -24.85
C ASP A 541 -22.70 4.65 -26.34
N LEU A 542 -21.69 4.80 -27.20
CA LEU A 542 -21.83 4.71 -28.66
C LEU A 542 -21.96 3.26 -29.17
N VAL A 543 -21.46 2.28 -28.43
CA VAL A 543 -21.36 0.87 -28.86
C VAL A 543 -22.28 -0.08 -28.11
N GLU A 544 -22.69 0.23 -26.87
CA GLU A 544 -23.42 -0.70 -25.99
C GLU A 544 -24.67 -1.28 -26.67
N GLN A 545 -25.51 -0.43 -27.26
CA GLN A 545 -26.74 -0.87 -27.94
C GLN A 545 -26.50 -1.56 -29.30
N LYS A 546 -25.28 -1.52 -29.82
CA LYS A 546 -24.92 -2.04 -31.15
C LYS A 546 -24.08 -3.33 -31.07
N LEU A 547 -23.52 -3.64 -29.91
CA LEU A 547 -22.79 -4.88 -29.68
C LEU A 547 -23.79 -6.05 -29.56
N GLY A 548 -23.43 -7.19 -30.16
CA GLY A 548 -24.23 -8.40 -30.09
C GLY A 548 -23.91 -9.29 -28.88
N CYS A 549 -23.19 -8.76 -27.90
CA CYS A 549 -22.73 -9.48 -26.71
C CYS A 549 -22.63 -8.53 -25.51
N ASP A 550 -22.48 -9.09 -24.30
CA ASP A 550 -22.40 -8.30 -23.08
C ASP A 550 -21.17 -7.40 -23.05
N LEU A 551 -21.38 -6.12 -22.74
CA LEU A 551 -20.34 -5.14 -22.44
C LEU A 551 -20.24 -4.96 -20.93
N PHE A 552 -19.02 -5.01 -20.40
CA PHE A 552 -18.73 -4.66 -19.01
C PHE A 552 -17.77 -3.49 -18.96
N VAL A 553 -18.21 -2.36 -18.41
CA VAL A 553 -17.39 -1.16 -18.30
C VAL A 553 -16.80 -1.06 -16.90
N GLN A 554 -15.51 -0.77 -16.82
CA GLN A 554 -14.86 -0.50 -15.54
C GLN A 554 -15.56 0.68 -14.83
N GLY A 555 -15.99 0.43 -13.60
CA GLY A 555 -16.72 1.39 -12.76
C GLY A 555 -18.15 0.94 -12.42
N GLU A 556 -18.77 0.11 -13.27
CA GLU A 556 -20.15 -0.37 -13.05
C GLU A 556 -20.22 -1.49 -12.01
N PHE A 557 -19.20 -2.36 -12.00
CA PHE A 557 -19.05 -3.46 -11.05
C PHE A 557 -17.60 -3.50 -10.55
N SER A 558 -17.39 -4.18 -9.41
CA SER A 558 -16.02 -4.47 -8.94
C SER A 558 -15.26 -5.32 -9.97
N LYS A 559 -13.94 -5.12 -10.08
CA LYS A 559 -13.08 -5.87 -11.03
C LYS A 559 -13.28 -7.39 -10.91
N LYS A 560 -13.35 -7.89 -9.67
CA LYS A 560 -13.62 -9.32 -9.38
C LYS A 560 -14.93 -9.78 -10.02
N ARG A 561 -16.02 -9.02 -9.83
CA ARG A 561 -17.35 -9.34 -10.37
C ARG A 561 -17.39 -9.27 -11.90
N ILE A 562 -16.69 -8.30 -12.53
CA ILE A 562 -16.55 -8.22 -13.99
C ILE A 562 -15.88 -9.49 -14.52
N LEU A 563 -14.74 -9.88 -13.93
CA LEU A 563 -14.00 -11.08 -14.35
C LEU A 563 -14.79 -12.38 -14.13
N GLU A 564 -15.56 -12.48 -13.04
CA GLU A 564 -16.44 -13.62 -12.78
C GLU A 564 -17.54 -13.74 -13.84
N LYS A 565 -18.26 -12.64 -14.13
CA LYS A 565 -19.27 -12.60 -15.19
C LYS A 565 -18.69 -12.97 -16.54
N HIS A 566 -17.57 -12.34 -16.92
CA HIS A 566 -16.86 -12.64 -18.17
C HIS A 566 -16.49 -14.12 -18.27
N LYS A 567 -15.85 -14.69 -17.24
CA LYS A 567 -15.49 -16.12 -17.20
C LYS A 567 -16.70 -17.04 -17.31
N ASN A 568 -17.82 -16.70 -16.67
CA ASN A 568 -19.05 -17.49 -16.74
C ASN A 568 -19.64 -17.51 -18.15
N LEU A 569 -19.71 -16.35 -18.82
CA LEU A 569 -20.15 -16.26 -20.22
C LEU A 569 -19.20 -17.05 -21.14
N ARG A 570 -17.88 -16.93 -20.94
CA ARG A 570 -16.90 -17.70 -21.73
C ARG A 570 -17.03 -19.21 -21.53
N LYS A 571 -17.32 -19.69 -20.33
CA LYS A 571 -17.60 -21.12 -20.06
C LYS A 571 -18.85 -21.60 -20.79
N GLN A 572 -19.81 -20.71 -21.03
CA GLN A 572 -21.03 -20.99 -21.79
C GLN A 572 -20.86 -20.76 -23.31
N ASN A 573 -19.62 -20.53 -23.78
CA ASN A 573 -19.27 -20.19 -25.16
C ASN A 573 -19.94 -18.90 -25.68
N GLN A 574 -20.32 -17.99 -24.79
CA GLN A 574 -20.88 -16.69 -25.14
C GLN A 574 -19.80 -15.60 -25.19
N GLY A 575 -19.91 -14.67 -26.13
CA GLY A 575 -19.01 -13.52 -26.23
C GLY A 575 -19.22 -12.53 -25.09
N SER A 576 -18.17 -11.76 -24.80
CA SER A 576 -18.27 -10.61 -23.90
C SER A 576 -17.07 -9.68 -24.09
N VAL A 577 -17.32 -8.41 -23.86
CA VAL A 577 -16.35 -7.33 -24.01
C VAL A 577 -16.13 -6.67 -22.66
N ILE A 578 -14.88 -6.45 -22.30
CA ILE A 578 -14.50 -5.64 -21.13
C ILE A 578 -13.87 -4.35 -21.63
N PHE A 579 -14.37 -3.22 -21.16
CA PHE A 579 -13.73 -1.91 -21.29
C PHE A 579 -13.03 -1.57 -19.99
N GLY A 580 -11.73 -1.29 -20.06
CA GLY A 580 -10.90 -1.01 -18.89
C GLY A 580 -9.87 0.10 -19.12
N LEU A 581 -9.32 0.56 -18.02
CA LEU A 581 -8.14 1.44 -17.95
C LEU A 581 -6.92 0.61 -17.51
N ASP A 582 -5.81 1.27 -17.16
CA ASP A 582 -4.55 0.64 -16.71
C ASP A 582 -4.73 -0.44 -15.63
N SER A 583 -5.75 -0.30 -14.78
CA SER A 583 -6.02 -1.26 -13.71
C SER A 583 -6.56 -2.63 -14.18
N PHE A 584 -6.95 -2.82 -15.45
CA PHE A 584 -7.51 -4.06 -15.98
C PHE A 584 -6.48 -4.90 -16.71
#